data_AF-V9IM28-F1
#
_entry.id   AF-V9IM28-F1
#
_cell.length_a   1.000
_cell.length_b   1.000
_cell.length_c   1.000
_cell.angle_alpha   90.00
_cell.angle_beta   90.00
_cell.angle_gamma   90.00
#
_symmetry.space_group_name_H-M   'P 1'
#
loop_
_entity.id
_entity.type
_entity.pdbx_description
1 polymer ?
#
loop_
_entity_poly.entity_id
_entity_poly.type
_entity_poly.pdbx_seq_one_letter_code
_entity_poly.pdbx_strand_id
1 'polypeptide(L)'
;MQYPLYGTTMFNVTYRGYWSYGNQLILGINCDGLMLIKPDDKFVLSEYRYQDVESIMLDPSDSFITLSLLRHNPDSSHKCFVFETPQKK
;
A
#
# COMPACT_ATOMS: atom_id res chain seq x y z
N MET A 1 5.35 18.00 -17.57
CA MET A 1 4.47 16.92 -17.08
C MET A 1 5.34 15.98 -16.26
N GLN A 2 5.07 15.83 -14.97
CA GLN A 2 5.77 14.85 -14.13
C GLN A 2 4.97 13.54 -14.18
N TYR A 3 5.64 12.43 -14.50
CA TYR A 3 5.00 11.12 -14.55
C TYR A 3 4.60 10.71 -13.12
N PRO A 4 3.34 10.33 -12.84
CA PRO A 4 2.85 10.11 -11.47
C PRO A 4 3.62 9.06 -10.67
N LEU A 5 4.20 8.07 -11.36
CA LEU A 5 4.96 6.96 -10.73
C LEU A 5 6.48 7.16 -10.83
N TYR A 6 6.92 8.37 -11.18
CA TYR A 6 8.35 8.67 -11.26
C TYR A 6 9.00 8.56 -9.88
N GLY A 7 10.12 7.83 -9.80
CA GLY A 7 10.83 7.62 -8.54
C GLY A 7 10.15 6.64 -7.58
N THR A 8 9.17 5.85 -8.05
CA THR A 8 8.44 4.88 -7.23
C THR A 8 9.03 3.48 -7.35
N THR A 9 9.42 2.90 -6.21
CA THR A 9 9.69 1.45 -6.12
C THR A 9 8.36 0.72 -5.98
N MET A 10 8.14 -0.31 -6.80
CA MET A 10 6.86 -1.03 -6.89
C MET A 10 7.01 -2.49 -6.44
N PHE A 11 6.15 -2.92 -5.51
CA PHE A 11 6.10 -4.29 -5.00
C PHE A 11 4.75 -4.92 -5.28
N ASN A 12 4.72 -6.06 -5.96
CA ASN A 12 3.48 -6.83 -6.12
C ASN A 12 3.08 -7.41 -4.76
N VAL A 13 1.84 -7.17 -4.35
CA VAL A 13 1.30 -7.62 -3.07
C VAL A 13 -0.13 -8.15 -3.23
N THR A 14 -0.52 -9.07 -2.35
CA THR A 14 -1.92 -9.52 -2.22
C THR A 14 -2.53 -8.92 -0.97
N TYR A 15 -3.52 -8.04 -1.12
CA TYR A 15 -4.30 -7.52 0.00
C TYR A 15 -5.18 -8.61 0.61
N ARG A 16 -5.11 -8.77 1.93
CA ARG A 16 -5.84 -9.80 2.69
C ARG A 16 -7.19 -9.31 3.24
N GLY A 17 -7.59 -8.08 2.96
CA GLY A 17 -8.91 -7.55 3.30
C GLY A 17 -9.93 -7.68 2.16
N TYR A 18 -11.10 -7.07 2.37
CA TYR A 18 -12.18 -7.04 1.38
C TYR A 18 -12.28 -5.67 0.71
N TRP A 19 -12.49 -5.68 -0.61
CA TRP A 19 -12.71 -4.50 -1.46
C TRP A 19 -13.27 -4.91 -2.83
N SER A 20 -13.68 -3.92 -3.62
CA SER A 20 -14.27 -4.13 -4.95
C SER A 20 -13.26 -4.32 -6.08
N TYR A 21 -11.97 -4.00 -5.87
CA TYR A 21 -10.96 -3.92 -6.94
C TYR A 21 -10.14 -5.21 -7.13
N GLY A 22 -10.40 -6.26 -6.34
CA GLY A 22 -9.70 -7.53 -6.39
C GLY A 22 -8.35 -7.50 -5.66
N ASN A 23 -7.93 -8.62 -5.07
CA ASN A 23 -6.91 -8.63 -4.02
C ASN A 23 -5.46 -8.39 -4.50
N GLN A 24 -5.20 -8.37 -5.80
CA GLN A 24 -3.87 -8.15 -6.34
C GLN A 24 -3.59 -6.66 -6.51
N LEU A 25 -2.50 -6.18 -5.93
CA LEU A 25 -2.05 -4.79 -6.00
C LEU A 25 -0.56 -4.65 -6.25
N ILE A 26 -0.18 -3.42 -6.55
CA ILE A 26 1.17 -2.91 -6.37
C ILE A 26 1.19 -1.95 -5.18
N LEU A 27 2.05 -2.23 -4.21
CA LEU A 27 2.46 -1.27 -3.17
C LEU A 27 3.61 -0.43 -3.74
N GLY A 28 3.34 0.84 -4.02
CA GLY A 28 4.32 1.82 -4.45
C GLY A 28 4.92 2.57 -3.28
N ILE A 29 6.23 2.82 -3.31
CA ILE A 29 6.97 3.59 -2.30
C ILE A 29 7.83 4.62 -3.01
N ASN A 30 7.69 5.90 -2.67
CA ASN A 30 8.53 6.99 -3.20
C ASN A 30 8.93 7.98 -2.09
N CYS A 31 9.50 9.14 -2.45
CA CYS A 31 9.92 10.13 -1.47
C CYS A 31 8.77 10.82 -0.73
N ASP A 32 7.55 10.80 -1.27
CA ASP A 32 6.39 11.49 -0.70
C ASP A 32 5.55 10.56 0.21
N GLY A 33 5.56 9.25 -0.07
CA GLY A 33 4.82 8.28 0.71
C GLY A 33 4.62 6.92 0.06
N LEU A 34 3.46 6.35 0.36
CA LEU A 34 3.00 5.03 -0.07
C LEU A 34 1.83 5.18 -1.04
N MET A 35 1.74 4.29 -2.02
CA MET A 35 0.65 4.28 -3.00
C MET A 35 0.09 2.87 -3.17
N LEU A 36 -1.22 2.77 -3.28
CA LEU A 36 -1.90 1.54 -3.68
C LEU A 36 -2.26 1.65 -5.15
N ILE A 37 -1.70 0.78 -5.98
CA ILE A 37 -1.76 0.89 -7.44
C ILE A 37 -2.39 -0.38 -8.01
N LYS A 38 -3.37 -0.21 -8.91
CA LYS A 38 -3.98 -1.32 -9.63
C LYS A 38 -2.98 -1.91 -10.63
N PRO A 39 -2.81 -3.25 -10.69
CA PRO A 39 -1.76 -3.86 -11.52
C PRO A 39 -2.03 -3.70 -13.02
N ASP A 40 -3.29 -3.67 -13.47
CA ASP A 40 -3.67 -3.73 -14.89
C ASP A 40 -3.32 -2.45 -15.66
N ASP A 41 -3.82 -1.31 -15.17
CA ASP A 41 -3.75 0.01 -15.83
C ASP A 41 -2.80 0.97 -15.10
N LYS A 42 -2.17 0.51 -14.00
CA LYS A 42 -1.34 1.33 -13.11
C LYS A 42 -2.08 2.52 -12.51
N PHE A 43 -3.41 2.45 -12.41
CA PHE A 43 -4.21 3.48 -11.76
C PHE A 43 -3.91 3.54 -10.25
N VAL A 44 -3.70 4.74 -9.72
CA VAL A 44 -3.45 4.98 -8.29
C VAL A 44 -4.80 5.01 -7.56
N LEU A 45 -5.05 4.01 -6.73
CA LEU A 45 -6.28 3.89 -5.93
C LEU A 45 -6.27 4.81 -4.72
N SER A 46 -5.13 4.86 -4.03
CA SER A 46 -4.93 5.66 -2.81
C SER A 46 -3.47 6.06 -2.66
N GLU A 47 -3.24 7.21 -2.05
CA GLU A 47 -1.92 7.70 -1.66
C GLU A 47 -1.93 8.06 -0.18
N TYR A 48 -0.86 7.72 0.53
CA TYR A 48 -0.69 7.97 1.95
C TYR A 48 0.67 8.62 2.17
N ARG A 49 0.70 9.81 2.77
CA ARG A 49 1.97 10.45 3.14
C ARG A 49 2.58 9.70 4.32
N TYR A 50 3.90 9.75 4.46
CA TYR A 50 4.57 9.12 5.61
C TYR A 50 4.06 9.62 6.96
N GLN A 51 3.68 10.89 7.05
CA GLN A 51 3.09 11.48 8.26
C GLN A 51 1.74 10.85 8.66
N ASP A 52 1.04 10.21 7.72
CA ASP A 52 -0.26 9.57 7.98
C ASP A 52 -0.08 8.09 8.36
N VAL A 53 1.15 7.56 8.28
CA VAL A 53 1.48 6.17 8.64
C VAL A 53 1.75 6.11 10.14
N GLU A 54 0.94 5.32 10.85
CA GLU A 54 1.11 5.07 12.27
C GLU A 54 2.21 4.03 12.53
N SER A 55 2.15 2.91 11.81
CA SER A 55 3.13 1.83 11.96
C SER A 55 3.17 0.92 10.75
N ILE A 56 4.34 0.29 10.54
CA ILE A 56 4.56 -0.78 9.56
C ILE A 56 5.12 -1.97 10.32
N MET A 57 4.39 -3.08 10.34
CA MET A 57 4.84 -4.33 10.94
C MET A 57 5.14 -5.34 9.84
N LEU A 58 6.33 -5.96 9.93
CA LEU A 58 6.78 -6.98 8.99
C LEU A 58 6.77 -8.32 9.73
N ASP A 59 6.00 -9.29 9.25
CA ASP A 59 6.07 -10.67 9.72
C ASP A 59 6.90 -11.51 8.74
N PRO A 60 8.16 -11.83 9.10
CA PRO A 60 9.05 -12.59 8.23
C PRO A 60 8.66 -14.07 8.09
N SER A 61 7.85 -14.62 8.99
CA SER A 61 7.42 -16.03 8.94
C SER A 61 6.38 -16.22 7.84
N ASP A 62 5.42 -15.30 7.81
CA ASP A 62 4.25 -15.40 6.94
C ASP A 62 4.34 -14.49 5.70
N SER A 63 5.40 -13.71 5.56
CA SER A 63 5.59 -12.74 4.45
C SER A 63 4.48 -11.68 4.40
N PHE A 64 4.01 -11.26 5.57
CA PHE A 64 2.99 -10.24 5.70
C PHE A 64 3.59 -8.87 6.03
N ILE A 65 3.01 -7.84 5.44
CA ILE A 65 3.22 -6.43 5.76
C ILE A 65 1.90 -5.90 6.29
N THR A 66 1.89 -5.45 7.53
CA THR A 66 0.75 -4.75 8.13
C THR A 66 1.04 -3.25 8.17
N LEU A 67 0.27 -2.46 7.43
CA LEU A 67 0.33 -1.01 7.39
C LEU A 67 -0.85 -0.43 8.18
N SER A 68 -0.56 0.30 9.25
CA SER A 68 -1.57 1.02 10.04
C SER A 68 -1.47 2.52 9.79
N LEU A 69 -2.62 3.18 9.66
CA LEU A 69 -2.72 4.62 9.38
C LEU A 69 -3.28 5.39 10.58
N LEU A 70 -2.80 6.62 10.77
CA LEU A 70 -3.28 7.53 11.81
C LEU A 70 -4.75 7.92 11.57
N ARG A 71 -5.48 8.11 12.68
CA ARG A 71 -6.89 8.52 12.68
C ARG A 71 -7.04 10.03 12.45
N HIS A 72 -6.56 10.55 11.33
CA HIS A 72 -6.70 11.98 11.03
C HIS A 72 -7.94 12.30 10.18
N ASN A 73 -8.53 11.30 9.52
CA ASN A 73 -9.68 11.49 8.63
C ASN A 73 -10.87 10.56 9.02
N PRO A 74 -12.02 11.11 9.47
CA PRO A 74 -13.18 10.30 9.85
C PRO A 74 -13.80 9.51 8.68
N ASP A 75 -13.54 9.90 7.43
CA ASP A 75 -14.10 9.26 6.24
C ASP A 75 -13.22 8.14 5.65
N SER A 76 -11.98 7.96 6.15
CA SER A 76 -11.13 6.85 5.72
C SER A 76 -11.62 5.52 6.33
N SER A 77 -12.31 4.72 5.51
CA SER A 77 -12.86 3.41 5.88
C SER A 77 -11.79 2.37 6.23
N HIS A 78 -10.61 2.46 5.62
CA HIS A 78 -9.51 1.51 5.82
C HIS A 78 -8.41 2.11 6.68
N LYS A 79 -8.29 1.60 7.91
CA LYS A 79 -7.29 2.04 8.91
C LYS A 79 -6.06 1.14 8.96
N CYS A 80 -6.19 -0.06 8.41
CA CYS A 80 -5.17 -1.09 8.46
C CYS A 80 -5.22 -1.89 7.17
N PHE A 81 -4.06 -2.07 6.56
CA PHE A 81 -3.87 -2.94 5.42
C PHE A 81 -2.94 -4.09 5.78
N VAL A 82 -3.35 -5.31 5.44
CA VAL A 82 -2.50 -6.49 5.55
C VAL A 82 -2.23 -6.98 4.14
N PHE A 83 -0.95 -7.02 3.79
CA PHE A 83 -0.46 -7.42 2.47
C PHE A 83 0.39 -8.66 2.59
N GLU A 84 0.14 -9.64 1.76
CA GLU A 84 1.06 -10.75 1.49
C GLU A 84 2.03 -10.33 0.39
N THR A 85 3.33 -10.58 0.58
CA THR A 85 4.35 -10.30 -0.43
C THR A 85 5.20 -11.53 -0.71
N PRO A 86 5.52 -11.83 -1.99
CA PRO A 86 6.49 -12.88 -2.33
C PRO A 86 7.94 -12.43 -2.09
N GLN A 87 8.21 -11.14 -1.87
CA GLN A 87 9.55 -10.63 -1.60
C GLN A 87 9.97 -10.95 -0.16
N LYS A 88 10.51 -12.16 0.05
CA LYS A 88 11.19 -12.53 1.29
C LYS A 88 12.58 -11.89 1.34
N LYS A 89 12.96 -11.41 2.53
CA LYS A 89 14.30 -10.92 2.86
C LYS A 89 15.34 -12.03 2.80
#